data_AF-A0A7C4K0H0-F1
#
_entry.id   AF-A0A7C4K0H0-F1
#
_cell.length_a   1.000
_cell.length_b   1.000
_cell.length_c   1.000
_cell.angle_alpha   90.00
_cell.angle_beta   90.00
_cell.angle_gamma   90.00
#
_symmetry.space_group_name_H-M   'P 1'
#
loop_
_entity.id
_entity.type
_entity.pdbx_description
1 polymer ?
#
loop_
_entity_poly.entity_id
_entity_poly.type
_entity_poly.pdbx_seq_one_letter_code
_entity_poly.pdbx_strand_id
1 'polypeptide(L)'
;LDYAATQNNRGIVLRDLAASPGEDRRARLLAALAAYEEALRYRRPDTAPLDYAATQNNLGYLHLAFIGLPGEDEEGRYRQAVICVLTALTIFAQIGHAPFANQAAGQLRGIRERMGANSFASLWKELGKEMQLDELPEWLR
;
A
#
# COMPACT_ATOMS: atom_id res chain seq x y z
N LEU A 1 0.44 20.89 6.77
CA LEU A 1 1.36 19.76 6.52
C LEU A 1 1.55 18.94 7.79
N ASP A 2 1.75 19.58 8.95
CA ASP A 2 1.96 18.91 10.24
C ASP A 2 0.82 17.98 10.68
N TYR A 3 -0.45 18.35 10.43
CA TYR A 3 -1.60 17.50 10.74
C TYR A 3 -1.58 16.18 9.93
N ALA A 4 -1.27 16.26 8.64
CA ALA A 4 -1.20 15.07 7.78
C ALA A 4 -0.03 14.15 8.15
N ALA A 5 1.11 14.73 8.51
CA ALA A 5 2.25 13.98 9.04
C ALA A 5 1.89 13.29 10.36
N THR A 6 1.17 13.97 11.25
CA THR A 6 0.67 13.41 12.51
C THR A 6 -0.26 12.22 12.26
N GLN A 7 -1.21 12.36 11.33
CA GLN A 7 -2.13 11.27 10.97
C GLN A 7 -1.41 10.08 10.33
N ASN A 8 -0.44 10.33 9.44
CA ASN A 8 0.39 9.26 8.88
C ASN A 8 1.17 8.52 9.97
N ASN A 9 1.80 9.23 10.90
CA ASN A 9 2.56 8.62 11.99
C ASN A 9 1.64 7.85 12.94
N ARG A 10 0.43 8.37 13.21
CA ARG A 10 -0.61 7.66 13.96
C ARG A 10 -1.00 6.35 13.26
N GLY A 11 -1.14 6.35 11.94
CA GLY A 11 -1.39 5.14 11.16
C GLY A 11 -0.29 4.08 11.31
N ILE A 12 0.98 4.50 11.32
CA ILE A 12 2.13 3.60 11.53
C ILE A 12 2.05 2.96 12.91
N VAL A 13 1.92 3.78 13.96
CA VAL A 13 1.86 3.29 15.35
C VAL A 13 0.67 2.35 15.57
N LEU A 14 -0.49 2.66 15.01
CA LEU A 14 -1.68 1.82 15.12
C LEU A 14 -1.50 0.46 14.42
N ARG A 15 -0.87 0.43 13.25
CA ARG A 15 -0.55 -0.81 12.56
C ARG A 15 0.43 -1.67 13.38
N ASP A 16 1.44 -1.04 13.97
CA ASP A 16 2.44 -1.74 14.77
C ASP A 16 1.84 -2.27 16.09
N LEU A 17 0.96 -1.49 16.73
CA LEU A 17 0.18 -1.95 17.89
C LEU A 17 -0.72 -3.15 17.53
N ALA A 18 -1.27 -3.20 16.33
CA ALA A 18 -2.11 -4.32 15.90
C ALA A 18 -1.39 -5.69 15.94
N ALA A 19 -0.05 -5.69 15.91
CA ALA A 19 0.77 -6.90 16.04
C ALA A 19 1.10 -7.26 17.50
N SER A 20 0.74 -6.42 18.47
CA SER A 20 1.05 -6.64 19.90
C SER A 20 0.07 -7.64 20.53
N PRO A 21 0.53 -8.51 21.45
CA PRO A 21 -0.36 -9.42 22.16
C PRO A 21 -1.46 -8.69 22.95
N GLY A 22 -2.69 -9.22 22.90
CA GLY A 22 -3.82 -8.68 23.66
C GLY A 22 -4.54 -7.50 22.99
N GLU A 23 -4.07 -7.00 21.85
CA GLU A 23 -4.74 -5.96 21.08
C GLU A 23 -5.85 -6.53 20.19
N ASP A 24 -6.92 -5.75 20.00
CA ASP A 24 -7.88 -6.01 18.93
C ASP A 24 -7.24 -5.61 17.59
N ARG A 25 -6.56 -6.58 16.98
CA ARG A 25 -5.85 -6.39 15.72
C ARG A 25 -6.73 -5.77 14.65
N ARG A 26 -7.97 -6.24 14.46
CA ARG A 26 -8.85 -5.72 13.40
C ARG A 26 -9.21 -4.25 13.66
N ALA A 27 -9.60 -3.91 14.88
CA ALA A 27 -9.94 -2.54 15.24
C ALA A 27 -8.75 -1.59 15.06
N ARG A 28 -7.53 -2.02 15.41
CA ARG A 28 -6.30 -1.22 15.23
C ARG A 28 -5.96 -0.97 13.77
N LEU A 29 -6.08 -2.00 12.92
CA LEU A 29 -5.83 -1.82 11.48
C LEU A 29 -6.88 -0.91 10.83
N LEU A 30 -8.15 -0.99 11.24
CA LEU A 30 -9.21 -0.07 10.77
C LEU A 30 -8.92 1.38 11.21
N ALA A 31 -8.47 1.58 12.45
CA ALA A 31 -8.07 2.90 12.92
C ALA A 31 -6.84 3.45 12.19
N ALA A 32 -5.89 2.58 11.82
CA ALA A 32 -4.74 2.94 10.98
C ALA A 32 -5.17 3.35 9.57
N LEU A 33 -6.14 2.62 8.99
CA LEU A 33 -6.69 2.92 7.66
C LEU A 33 -7.30 4.32 7.64
N ALA A 34 -8.16 4.63 8.60
CA ALA A 34 -8.77 5.95 8.74
C ALA A 34 -7.72 7.07 8.92
N ALA A 35 -6.62 6.80 9.65
CA ALA A 35 -5.54 7.77 9.83
C ALA A 35 -4.79 8.07 8.52
N TYR A 36 -4.49 7.04 7.72
CA TYR A 36 -3.85 7.23 6.42
C TYR A 36 -4.79 7.93 5.42
N GLU A 37 -6.06 7.54 5.36
CA GLU A 37 -7.06 8.20 4.50
C GLU A 37 -7.21 9.68 4.84
N GLU A 38 -7.21 10.04 6.12
CA GLU A 38 -7.22 11.43 6.57
C GLU A 38 -5.94 12.17 6.15
N ALA A 39 -4.76 11.53 6.26
CA ALA A 39 -3.51 12.13 5.78
C ALA A 39 -3.54 12.42 4.28
N LEU A 40 -4.13 11.52 3.48
CA LEU A 40 -4.26 11.67 2.02
C LEU A 40 -5.23 12.78 1.58
N ARG A 41 -6.08 13.31 2.47
CA ARG A 41 -6.88 14.51 2.15
C ARG A 41 -6.02 15.76 1.98
N TYR A 42 -4.85 15.78 2.63
CA TYR A 42 -3.95 16.94 2.64
C TYR A 42 -2.66 16.69 1.86
N ARG A 43 -2.16 15.45 1.87
CA ARG A 43 -1.05 15.00 1.02
C ARG A 43 -1.64 14.66 -0.32
N ARG A 44 -1.35 15.44 -1.35
CA ARG A 44 -1.83 15.18 -2.72
C ARG A 44 -0.64 15.02 -3.66
N PRO A 45 -0.79 14.27 -4.76
CA PRO A 45 0.31 14.03 -5.69
C PRO A 45 0.85 15.31 -6.35
N ASP A 46 0.01 16.34 -6.50
CA ASP A 46 0.36 17.62 -7.13
C ASP A 46 1.14 18.59 -6.22
N THR A 47 0.95 18.48 -4.90
CA THR A 47 1.44 19.45 -3.92
C THR A 47 2.42 18.86 -2.91
N ALA A 48 2.35 17.56 -2.66
CA ALA A 48 3.24 16.85 -1.75
C ALA A 48 3.49 15.41 -2.26
N PRO A 49 4.10 15.24 -3.46
CA PRO A 49 4.23 13.95 -4.11
C PRO A 49 4.98 12.91 -3.27
N LEU A 50 6.07 13.32 -2.62
CA LEU A 50 6.86 12.43 -1.77
C LEU A 50 6.05 11.91 -0.58
N ASP A 51 5.37 12.80 0.13
CA ASP A 51 4.53 12.46 1.29
C ASP A 51 3.32 11.60 0.90
N TYR A 52 2.68 11.92 -0.23
CA TYR A 52 1.58 11.14 -0.77
C TYR A 52 2.02 9.71 -1.10
N ALA A 53 3.13 9.56 -1.84
CA ALA A 53 3.69 8.26 -2.19
C ALA A 53 4.10 7.45 -0.95
N ALA A 54 4.68 8.10 0.06
CA ALA A 54 5.01 7.44 1.33
C ALA A 54 3.76 6.92 2.06
N THR A 55 2.68 7.71 2.10
CA THR A 55 1.42 7.25 2.70
C THR A 55 0.77 6.13 1.90
N GLN A 56 0.83 6.17 0.57
CA GLN A 56 0.36 5.08 -0.29
C GLN A 56 1.16 3.79 -0.03
N ASN A 57 2.50 3.87 0.07
CA ASN A 57 3.33 2.70 0.39
C ASN A 57 2.95 2.08 1.75
N ASN A 58 2.67 2.93 2.75
CA ASN A 58 2.21 2.48 4.07
C ASN A 58 0.83 1.82 4.03
N LEU A 59 -0.11 2.35 3.23
CA LEU A 59 -1.40 1.72 2.98
C LEU A 59 -1.24 0.33 2.34
N GLY A 60 -0.27 0.18 1.44
CA GLY A 60 0.10 -1.13 0.87
C GLY A 60 0.42 -2.15 1.96
N TYR A 61 1.27 -1.80 2.93
CA TYR A 61 1.58 -2.69 4.05
C TYR A 61 0.36 -2.93 4.95
N LEU A 62 -0.46 -1.90 5.16
CA LEU A 62 -1.66 -2.02 5.98
C LEU A 62 -2.66 -3.00 5.39
N HIS A 63 -2.91 -2.94 4.08
CA HIS A 63 -3.80 -3.88 3.40
C HIS A 63 -3.32 -5.33 3.52
N LEU A 64 -2.01 -5.56 3.43
CA LEU A 64 -1.45 -6.89 3.67
C LEU A 64 -1.60 -7.35 5.13
N ALA A 65 -1.66 -6.43 6.09
CA ALA A 65 -1.84 -6.78 7.51
C ALA A 65 -3.26 -7.26 7.83
N PHE A 66 -4.25 -6.91 7.00
CA PHE A 66 -5.62 -7.42 7.10
C PHE A 66 -5.77 -8.88 6.63
N ILE A 67 -4.86 -9.37 5.79
CA ILE A 67 -4.93 -10.72 5.21
C ILE A 67 -4.82 -11.76 6.33
N GLY A 68 -5.67 -12.81 6.25
CA GLY A 68 -5.82 -13.83 7.28
C GLY A 68 -6.67 -13.43 8.50
N LEU A 69 -7.21 -12.21 8.56
CA LEU A 69 -8.19 -11.86 9.60
C LEU A 69 -9.58 -12.42 9.27
N PRO A 70 -10.36 -12.89 10.26
CA PRO A 70 -11.69 -13.43 10.03
C PRO A 70 -12.62 -12.40 9.37
N GLY A 71 -13.25 -12.78 8.25
CA GLY A 71 -14.21 -11.94 7.54
C GLY A 71 -13.60 -10.76 6.78
N GLU A 72 -12.32 -10.83 6.41
CA GLU A 72 -11.70 -9.92 5.44
C GLU A 72 -11.76 -10.52 4.03
N ASP A 73 -12.01 -9.67 3.03
CA ASP A 73 -11.90 -10.03 1.62
C ASP A 73 -10.43 -9.99 1.19
N GLU A 74 -9.76 -11.14 1.19
CA GLU A 74 -8.33 -11.20 0.88
C GLU A 74 -8.01 -10.73 -0.53
N GLU A 75 -8.85 -11.04 -1.52
CA GLU A 75 -8.65 -10.63 -2.91
C GLU A 75 -8.73 -9.10 -3.03
N GLY A 76 -9.77 -8.50 -2.44
CA GLY A 76 -9.90 -7.05 -2.36
C GLY A 76 -8.74 -6.39 -1.61
N ARG A 77 -8.22 -7.01 -0.54
CA ARG A 77 -7.04 -6.52 0.19
C ARG A 77 -5.78 -6.59 -0.64
N TYR A 78 -5.54 -7.69 -1.35
CA TYR A 78 -4.41 -7.80 -2.27
C TYR A 78 -4.50 -6.77 -3.40
N ARG A 79 -5.68 -6.62 -4.01
CA ARG A 79 -5.94 -5.61 -5.04
C ARG A 79 -5.57 -4.22 -4.56
N GLN A 80 -6.08 -3.83 -3.40
CA GLN A 80 -5.80 -2.50 -2.85
C GLN A 80 -4.33 -2.33 -2.46
N ALA A 81 -3.68 -3.38 -1.93
CA ALA A 81 -2.25 -3.34 -1.65
C ALA A 81 -1.43 -3.09 -2.93
N VAL A 82 -1.73 -3.78 -4.03
CA VAL A 82 -1.05 -3.60 -5.31
C VAL A 82 -1.24 -2.19 -5.86
N ILE A 83 -2.46 -1.64 -5.84
CA ILE A 83 -2.75 -0.27 -6.30
C ILE A 83 -1.94 0.76 -5.51
N CYS A 84 -1.94 0.65 -4.19
CA CYS A 84 -1.22 1.57 -3.31
C CYS A 84 0.29 1.52 -3.56
N VAL A 85 0.86 0.32 -3.66
CA VAL A 85 2.31 0.13 -3.90
C VAL A 85 2.71 0.59 -5.30
N LEU A 86 1.90 0.31 -6.32
CA LEU A 86 2.14 0.80 -7.69
C LEU A 86 2.10 2.32 -7.75
N THR A 87 1.09 2.94 -7.12
CA THR A 87 0.98 4.41 -7.04
C THR A 87 2.23 5.02 -6.40
N ALA A 88 2.70 4.42 -5.29
CA ALA A 88 3.91 4.87 -4.62
C ALA A 88 5.15 4.70 -5.50
N LEU A 89 5.33 3.52 -6.11
CA LEU A 89 6.44 3.20 -7.00
C LEU A 89 6.53 4.18 -8.18
N THR A 90 5.41 4.42 -8.86
CA THR A 90 5.34 5.34 -10.00
C THR A 90 5.77 6.74 -9.61
N ILE A 91 5.25 7.26 -8.48
CA ILE A 91 5.61 8.61 -8.03
C ILE A 91 7.08 8.66 -7.61
N PHE A 92 7.57 7.72 -6.79
CA PHE A 92 8.98 7.69 -6.37
C PHE A 92 9.94 7.64 -7.57
N ALA A 93 9.59 6.90 -8.63
CA ALA A 93 10.35 6.89 -9.87
C ALA A 93 10.32 8.26 -10.58
N GLN A 94 9.14 8.89 -10.69
CA GLN A 94 8.99 10.21 -11.32
C GLN A 94 9.78 11.31 -10.60
N ILE A 95 9.84 11.28 -9.27
CA ILE A 95 10.58 12.27 -8.47
C ILE A 95 12.05 11.90 -8.24
N GLY A 96 12.54 10.80 -8.82
CA GLY A 96 13.95 10.39 -8.73
C GLY A 96 14.39 9.82 -7.37
N HIS A 97 13.45 9.38 -6.53
CA HIS A 97 13.75 8.82 -5.20
C HIS A 97 14.00 7.31 -5.26
N ALA A 98 15.15 6.92 -5.83
CA ALA A 98 15.50 5.51 -6.10
C ALA A 98 15.42 4.55 -4.88
N PRO A 99 15.86 4.91 -3.66
CA PRO A 99 15.73 4.00 -2.52
C PRO A 99 14.28 3.60 -2.20
N PHE A 100 13.36 4.57 -2.25
CA PHE A 100 11.94 4.32 -2.00
C PHE A 100 11.28 3.57 -3.16
N ALA A 101 11.66 3.87 -4.41
CA ALA A 101 11.21 3.09 -5.56
C ALA A 101 11.64 1.61 -5.45
N ASN A 102 12.90 1.35 -5.06
CA ASN A 102 13.40 -0.01 -4.86
C ASN A 102 12.67 -0.74 -3.72
N GLN A 103 12.35 -0.04 -2.64
CA GLN A 103 11.56 -0.59 -1.55
C GLN A 103 10.15 -0.98 -2.02
N ALA A 104 9.44 -0.08 -2.71
CA ALA A 104 8.09 -0.34 -3.22
C ALA A 104 8.10 -1.50 -4.23
N ALA A 105 9.10 -1.57 -5.12
CA ALA A 105 9.28 -2.70 -6.04
C ALA A 105 9.51 -4.03 -5.28
N GLY A 106 10.28 -4.01 -4.20
CA GLY A 106 10.47 -5.17 -3.32
C GLY A 106 9.17 -5.62 -2.64
N GLN A 107 8.36 -4.66 -2.18
CA GLN A 107 7.05 -4.95 -1.61
C GLN A 107 6.13 -5.61 -2.65
N LEU A 108 6.11 -5.11 -3.89
CA LEU A 108 5.27 -5.66 -4.95
C LEU A 108 5.68 -7.10 -5.31
N ARG A 109 6.98 -7.40 -5.33
CA ARG A 109 7.47 -8.79 -5.47
C ARG A 109 6.99 -9.68 -4.33
N GLY A 110 7.09 -9.20 -3.09
CA GLY A 110 6.57 -9.93 -1.92
C GLY A 110 5.06 -10.18 -1.98
N ILE A 111 4.28 -9.25 -2.54
CA ILE A 111 2.85 -9.46 -2.78
C ILE A 111 2.64 -10.59 -3.80
N ARG A 112 3.33 -10.55 -4.93
CA ARG A 112 3.28 -11.60 -5.96
C ARG A 112 3.64 -12.97 -5.39
N GLU A 113 4.69 -13.05 -4.58
CA GLU A 113 5.11 -14.30 -3.92
C GLU A 113 4.01 -14.87 -3.01
N ARG A 114 3.36 -14.02 -2.20
CA ARG A 114 2.27 -14.43 -1.30
C ARG A 114 1.00 -14.85 -2.03
N MET A 115 0.63 -14.13 -3.09
CA MET A 115 -0.55 -14.44 -3.90
C MET A 115 -0.36 -15.67 -4.81
N GLY A 116 0.89 -15.96 -5.17
CA GLY A 116 1.23 -16.86 -6.26
C GLY A 116 1.19 -16.17 -7.63
N ALA A 117 2.09 -16.58 -8.52
CA ALA A 117 2.32 -15.93 -9.80
C ALA A 117 1.06 -15.86 -10.69
N ASN A 118 0.24 -16.91 -10.72
CA ASN A 118 -0.96 -16.97 -11.56
C ASN A 118 -2.04 -15.99 -11.08
N SER A 119 -2.32 -15.97 -9.77
CA SER A 119 -3.31 -15.06 -9.17
C SER A 119 -2.87 -13.61 -9.33
N PHE A 120 -1.57 -13.33 -9.10
CA PHE A 120 -1.01 -12.01 -9.31
C PHE A 120 -1.11 -11.56 -10.78
N ALA A 121 -0.81 -12.44 -11.74
CA ALA A 121 -0.92 -12.13 -13.16
C ALA A 121 -2.36 -11.83 -13.59
N SER A 122 -3.35 -12.55 -13.05
CA SER A 122 -4.77 -12.25 -13.30
C SER A 122 -5.15 -10.86 -12.76
N LEU A 123 -4.78 -10.57 -11.51
CA LEU A 123 -4.98 -9.26 -10.91
C LEU A 123 -4.29 -8.14 -11.71
N TRP A 124 -3.05 -8.35 -12.15
CA TRP A 124 -2.33 -7.39 -12.98
C TRP A 124 -3.07 -7.09 -14.28
N LYS A 125 -3.61 -8.13 -14.94
CA LYS A 125 -4.37 -7.98 -16.19
C LYS A 125 -5.66 -7.19 -15.98
N GLU A 126 -6.33 -7.39 -14.85
CA GLU A 126 -7.53 -6.62 -14.49
C GLU A 126 -7.18 -5.16 -14.22
N LEU A 127 -6.19 -4.91 -13.37
CA LEU A 127 -5.70 -3.56 -13.10
C LEU A 127 -5.17 -2.86 -14.34
N GLY A 128 -4.57 -3.57 -15.29
CA GLY A 128 -4.11 -3.01 -16.56
C GLY A 128 -5.23 -2.38 -17.38
N LYS A 129 -6.46 -2.92 -17.32
CA LYS A 129 -7.62 -2.33 -18.00
C LYS A 129 -8.09 -1.03 -17.33
N GLU A 130 -7.95 -0.94 -16.01
CA GLU A 130 -8.44 0.20 -15.23
C GLU A 130 -7.43 1.33 -15.12
N MET A 131 -6.16 0.99 -14.95
CA MET A 131 -5.05 1.91 -14.67
C MET A 131 -4.13 2.12 -15.87
N GLN A 132 -4.45 1.54 -17.03
CA GLN A 132 -3.65 1.62 -18.27
C GLN A 132 -2.20 1.12 -18.06
N LEU A 133 -2.05 0.03 -17.32
CA LEU A 133 -0.74 -0.60 -17.12
C LEU A 133 -0.34 -1.40 -18.36
N ASP A 134 0.94 -1.34 -18.69
CA ASP A 134 1.54 -2.21 -19.70
C ASP A 134 1.57 -3.68 -19.22
N GLU A 135 2.10 -4.55 -20.08
CA GLU A 135 2.42 -5.92 -19.71
C GLU A 135 3.25 -5.99 -18.42
N LEU A 136 3.09 -7.09 -17.68
CA LEU A 136 3.84 -7.33 -16.46
C LEU A 136 5.35 -7.15 -16.74
N PRO A 137 6.03 -6.20 -16.07
CA PRO A 137 7.42 -5.86 -16.39
C PRO A 137 8.36 -6.98 -15.96
N GLU A 138 9.48 -7.13 -16.67
CA GLU A 138 10.41 -8.28 -16.51
C GLU A 138 10.90 -8.45 -15.08
N TRP A 139 11.21 -7.36 -14.37
CA TRP A 139 11.67 -7.41 -12.98
C TRP A 139 10.61 -7.94 -11.99
N LEU A 140 9.35 -8.03 -12.41
CA LEU A 140 8.20 -8.52 -11.65
C LEU A 140 7.64 -9.85 -12.22
N ARG A 141 8.21 -10.36 -13.32
CA ARG A 141 7.79 -11.64 -13.91
C ARG A 141 8.18 -12.83 -13.06
#